data_AF-H5UNN6-F1
#
_entry.id   AF-H5UNN6-F1
#
_cell.length_a   1.000
_cell.length_b   1.000
_cell.length_c   1.000
_cell.angle_alpha   90.00
_cell.angle_beta   90.00
_cell.angle_gamma   90.00
#
_symmetry.space_group_name_H-M   'P 1'
#
loop_
_entity.id
_entity.type
_entity.pdbx_description
1 polymer ?
#
loop_
_entity_poly.entity_id
_entity_poly.type
_entity_poly.pdbx_seq_one_letter_code
_entity_poly.pdbx_strand_id
1 'polypeptide(L)'
;MTDTEDRVAALEAAVEQLRSAVASDRGPREASPGDTPANTPDVSDGDGPPEREGDDDRFWMLQGLRDRHPEGAVGFSGHLRLPAGEARWQWGRLTDDLLADDWTRGATALAALGHPVRLAILQHVLTGTTTTAALAESDGLGTTGQLHHHLRALVAAGWLASAGRGRYSVPPHRIVPLLVVVSATLTA
;
A
#
# COMPACT_ATOMS: atom_id res chain seq x y z
N MET A 1 26.15 21.18 -16.81
CA MET A 1 26.31 20.12 -15.80
C MET A 1 25.81 20.54 -14.42
N THR A 2 25.57 21.84 -14.19
CA THR A 2 25.10 22.44 -12.93
C THR A 2 23.61 22.21 -12.63
N ASP A 3 22.73 22.26 -13.64
CA ASP A 3 21.27 22.15 -13.44
C ASP A 3 20.82 20.83 -12.77
N THR A 4 21.50 19.72 -13.07
CA THR A 4 21.20 18.43 -12.45
C THR A 4 21.69 18.35 -11.01
N GLU A 5 22.85 18.94 -10.70
CA GLU A 5 23.42 18.95 -9.35
C GLU A 5 22.61 19.87 -8.42
N ASP A 6 22.19 21.02 -8.94
CA ASP A 6 21.31 21.96 -8.23
C ASP A 6 19.95 21.33 -7.92
N ARG A 7 19.41 20.56 -8.88
CA ARG A 7 18.13 19.86 -8.69
C ARG A 7 18.23 18.70 -7.70
N VAL A 8 19.36 17.98 -7.67
CA VAL A 8 19.61 16.92 -6.67
C VAL A 8 19.74 17.53 -5.27
N ALA A 9 20.50 18.61 -5.11
CA ALA A 9 20.64 19.30 -3.83
C ALA A 9 19.29 19.82 -3.30
N ALA A 10 18.44 20.36 -4.18
CA ALA A 10 17.10 20.81 -3.81
C ALA A 10 16.18 19.65 -3.35
N LEU A 11 16.28 18.50 -4.01
CA LEU A 11 15.52 17.30 -3.63
C LEU A 11 16.01 16.72 -2.30
N GLU A 12 17.33 16.70 -2.05
CA GLU A 12 17.90 16.23 -0.78
C GLU A 12 17.46 17.12 0.40
N ALA A 13 17.47 18.44 0.22
CA ALA A 13 16.98 19.39 1.22
C ALA A 13 15.48 19.21 1.52
N ALA A 14 14.66 18.95 0.50
CA ALA A 14 13.22 18.72 0.67
C ALA A 14 12.93 17.41 1.42
N VAL A 15 13.70 16.35 1.15
CA VAL A 15 13.56 15.06 1.86
C VAL A 15 13.92 15.20 3.34
N GLU A 16 14.97 15.96 3.67
CA GLU A 16 15.37 16.17 5.06
C GLU A 16 14.34 16.98 5.85
N GLN A 17 13.73 18.00 5.23
CA GLN A 17 12.62 18.75 5.83
C GLN A 17 11.41 17.84 6.11
N LEU A 18 11.05 16.95 5.19
CA LEU A 18 9.95 16.00 5.41
C LEU A 18 10.25 15.02 6.55
N ARG A 19 11.48 14.51 6.64
CA ARG A 19 11.91 13.60 7.72
C ARG A 19 11.85 14.28 9.08
N SER A 20 12.32 15.52 9.18
CA SER A 20 12.27 16.31 10.41
C SER A 20 10.82 16.60 10.85
N ALA A 21 9.93 16.91 9.90
CA ALA A 21 8.50 17.12 10.18
C ALA A 21 7.81 15.87 10.73
N VAL A 22 8.08 14.69 10.13
CA VAL A 22 7.52 13.40 10.58
C VAL A 22 8.06 12.97 11.95
N ALA A 23 9.31 13.34 12.29
CA ALA A 23 9.87 13.10 13.61
C ALA A 23 9.24 14.00 14.70
N SER A 24 8.87 15.23 14.34
CA SER A 24 8.27 16.21 15.26
C SER A 24 6.80 15.90 15.57
N ASP A 25 6.05 15.29 14.65
CA ASP A 25 4.65 14.87 14.84
C ASP A 25 4.49 13.65 15.76
N ARG A 26 5.59 12.97 16.12
CA ARG A 26 5.61 11.84 17.07
C ARG A 26 5.90 12.24 18.52
N GLY A 27 5.83 13.52 18.87
CA GLY A 27 5.96 13.99 20.26
C GLY A 27 4.84 13.48 21.18
N PRO A 28 5.07 13.34 22.50
CA PRO A 28 4.14 12.66 23.41
C PRO A 28 2.83 13.44 23.53
N ARG A 29 1.69 12.80 23.22
CA ARG A 29 0.38 13.33 23.61
C ARG A 29 0.25 13.18 25.13
N GLU A 30 0.39 14.28 25.86
CA GLU A 30 0.16 14.39 27.29
C GLU A 30 -1.30 14.00 27.62
N ALA A 31 -1.45 13.10 28.59
CA ALA A 31 -2.73 12.75 29.19
C ALA A 31 -3.19 13.88 30.12
N SER A 32 -4.45 14.33 29.98
CA SER A 32 -5.10 15.15 31.00
C SER A 32 -6.02 14.29 31.88
N PRO A 33 -5.95 14.41 33.21
CA PRO A 33 -6.76 13.65 34.14
C PRO A 33 -8.03 14.39 34.58
N GLY A 34 -9.13 13.62 34.66
CA GLY A 34 -10.15 13.73 35.71
C GLY A 34 -11.17 14.86 35.64
N ASP A 35 -12.43 14.50 35.39
CA ASP A 35 -13.54 14.93 36.26
C ASP A 35 -14.77 14.02 36.07
N THR A 36 -15.19 13.38 37.16
CA THR A 36 -16.49 12.71 37.34
C THR A 36 -17.02 13.26 38.67
N PRO A 37 -18.29 13.67 38.78
CA PRO A 37 -19.30 12.70 39.19
C PRO A 37 -20.70 12.82 38.55
N ALA A 38 -21.27 11.62 38.36
CA ALA A 38 -22.65 11.21 38.62
C ALA A 38 -23.84 11.99 38.02
N ASN A 39 -24.58 11.31 37.13
CA ASN A 39 -26.01 11.12 37.36
C ASN A 39 -26.51 9.85 36.66
N THR A 40 -27.12 8.96 37.44
CA THR A 40 -27.89 7.80 36.96
C THR A 40 -29.35 8.21 36.84
N PRO A 41 -30.07 7.74 35.82
CA PRO A 41 -31.27 6.98 36.17
C PRO A 41 -31.28 5.60 35.52
N ASP A 42 -31.65 4.67 36.40
CA ASP A 42 -32.11 3.31 36.17
C ASP A 42 -33.35 3.30 35.26
N VAL A 43 -33.28 2.56 34.16
CA VAL A 43 -34.43 1.82 33.61
C VAL A 43 -33.92 0.51 33.02
N SER A 44 -34.28 -0.59 33.68
CA SER A 44 -34.01 -1.96 33.27
C SER A 44 -34.90 -2.44 32.11
N ASP A 45 -34.35 -3.44 31.42
CA ASP A 45 -34.98 -4.52 30.66
C ASP A 45 -35.37 -4.30 29.17
N GLY A 46 -34.53 -4.89 28.33
CA GLY A 46 -34.79 -5.23 26.93
C GLY A 46 -33.81 -6.29 26.45
N ASP A 47 -34.19 -7.56 26.66
CA ASP A 47 -33.50 -8.78 26.26
C ASP A 47 -33.20 -8.82 24.74
N GLY A 48 -31.94 -9.08 24.42
CA GLY A 48 -31.43 -9.27 23.06
C GLY A 48 -29.91 -9.38 23.08
N PRO A 49 -29.29 -10.46 22.57
CA PRO A 49 -27.83 -10.59 22.58
C PRO A 49 -27.17 -9.47 21.77
N PRO A 50 -25.93 -9.04 22.10
CA PRO A 50 -25.20 -8.04 21.34
C PRO A 50 -24.71 -8.67 20.02
N GLU A 51 -25.63 -8.92 19.09
CA GLU A 51 -25.29 -9.40 17.75
C GLU A 51 -24.69 -8.28 16.87
N ARG A 52 -24.74 -7.02 17.32
CA ARG A 52 -24.28 -5.85 16.55
C ARG A 52 -22.77 -5.60 16.63
N GLU A 53 -22.08 -5.99 17.70
CA GLU A 53 -20.64 -5.73 17.85
C GLU A 53 -19.80 -6.56 16.86
N GLY A 54 -20.25 -7.78 16.52
CA GLY A 54 -19.50 -8.68 15.63
C GLY A 54 -19.57 -8.35 14.14
N ASP A 55 -20.61 -7.65 13.70
CA ASP A 55 -20.78 -7.26 12.28
C ASP A 55 -20.06 -5.94 11.99
N ASP A 56 -20.08 -5.00 12.93
CA ASP A 56 -19.33 -3.74 12.85
C ASP A 56 -17.82 -3.97 12.86
N ASP A 57 -17.31 -4.92 13.65
CA ASP A 57 -15.90 -5.31 13.65
C ASP A 57 -15.49 -6.05 12.37
N ARG A 58 -16.38 -6.83 11.76
CA ARG A 58 -16.08 -7.55 10.51
C ARG A 58 -16.05 -6.61 9.32
N PHE A 59 -17.01 -5.70 9.25
CA PHE A 59 -17.19 -4.76 8.15
C PHE A 59 -16.67 -3.36 8.49
N TRP A 60 -15.77 -3.23 9.48
CA TRP A 60 -15.26 -1.95 9.98
C TRP A 60 -14.81 -0.99 8.86
N MET A 61 -14.15 -1.53 7.82
CA MET A 61 -13.69 -0.73 6.68
C MET A 61 -14.85 -0.25 5.81
N LEU A 62 -15.84 -1.12 5.56
CA LEU A 62 -17.04 -0.79 4.80
C LEU A 62 -17.90 0.24 5.54
N GLN A 63 -18.14 0.05 6.84
CA GLN A 63 -18.91 0.98 7.65
C GLN A 63 -18.25 2.35 7.68
N GLY A 64 -16.94 2.40 7.96
CA GLY A 64 -16.21 3.66 7.92
C GLY A 64 -16.23 4.33 6.55
N LEU A 65 -16.26 3.57 5.44
CA LEU A 65 -16.35 4.16 4.10
C LEU A 65 -17.74 4.73 3.84
N ARG A 66 -18.80 3.99 4.22
CA ARG A 66 -20.20 4.42 4.09
C ARG A 66 -20.49 5.68 4.89
N ASP A 67 -20.00 5.76 6.13
CA ASP A 67 -20.25 6.90 7.01
C ASP A 67 -19.62 8.20 6.46
N ARG A 68 -18.48 8.09 5.77
CA ARG A 68 -17.78 9.23 5.17
C ARG A 68 -18.28 9.58 3.77
N HIS A 69 -18.75 8.57 3.03
CA HIS A 69 -19.17 8.68 1.64
C HIS A 69 -20.49 7.93 1.43
N PRO A 70 -21.62 8.50 1.92
CA PRO A 70 -22.94 7.83 1.84
C PRO A 70 -23.40 7.60 0.40
N GLU A 71 -22.94 8.44 -0.53
CA GLU A 71 -23.24 8.32 -1.97
C GLU A 71 -22.41 7.24 -2.69
N GLY A 72 -21.44 6.63 -2.00
CA GLY A 72 -20.64 5.52 -2.53
C GLY A 72 -19.18 5.88 -2.81
N ALA A 73 -18.30 4.97 -2.42
CA ALA A 73 -16.86 5.05 -2.67
C ALA A 73 -16.26 3.65 -2.74
N VAL A 74 -15.11 3.55 -3.39
CA VAL A 74 -14.23 2.37 -3.33
C VAL A 74 -12.96 2.79 -2.62
N GLY A 75 -12.54 1.99 -1.63
CA GLY A 75 -11.33 2.22 -0.89
C GLY A 75 -10.61 0.92 -0.58
N PHE A 76 -9.30 1.03 -0.42
CA PHE A 76 -8.48 -0.06 0.09
C PHE A 76 -7.35 0.52 0.94
N SER A 77 -6.97 -0.22 1.97
CA SER A 77 -5.88 0.15 2.87
C SER A 77 -5.05 -1.07 3.23
N GLY A 78 -3.80 -0.83 3.60
CA GLY A 78 -2.90 -1.88 4.05
C GLY A 78 -2.00 -1.38 5.15
N HIS A 79 -1.77 -2.27 6.12
CA HIS A 79 -0.72 -2.15 7.13
C HIS A 79 0.19 -3.35 7.00
N LEU A 80 1.46 -3.08 6.69
CA LEU A 80 2.42 -4.12 6.32
C LEU A 80 3.70 -3.94 7.14
N ARG A 81 4.28 -5.07 7.53
CA ARG A 81 5.66 -5.12 8.03
C ARG A 81 6.48 -5.91 7.03
N LEU A 82 7.33 -5.22 6.29
CA LEU A 82 8.23 -5.81 5.30
C LEU A 82 9.68 -5.70 5.78
N PRO A 83 10.63 -6.46 5.19
CA PRO A 83 12.05 -6.27 5.48
C PRO A 83 12.53 -4.82 5.25
N ALA A 84 11.87 -4.08 4.35
CA ALA A 84 12.13 -2.67 4.08
C ALA A 84 11.55 -1.70 5.13
N GLY A 85 10.76 -2.18 6.09
CA GLY A 85 10.13 -1.39 7.15
C GLY A 85 8.60 -1.56 7.23
N GLU A 86 8.00 -0.78 8.13
CA GLU A 86 6.55 -0.69 8.28
C GLU A 86 5.98 0.27 7.23
N ALA A 87 4.92 -0.16 6.55
CA ALA A 87 4.18 0.66 5.59
C ALA A 87 2.71 0.74 6.01
N ARG A 88 2.19 1.97 6.07
CA ARG A 88 0.77 2.27 6.21
C ARG A 88 0.34 3.02 4.97
N TRP A 89 -0.74 2.57 4.35
CA TRP A 89 -1.21 3.14 3.11
C TRP A 89 -2.72 3.03 3.02
N GLN A 90 -3.35 4.06 2.50
CA GLN A 90 -4.77 4.11 2.25
C GLN A 90 -5.03 4.89 0.97
N TRP A 91 -6.03 4.46 0.23
CA TRP A 91 -6.56 5.17 -0.92
C TRP A 91 -8.06 4.93 -1.01
N GLY A 92 -8.76 5.94 -1.51
CA GLY A 92 -10.17 5.85 -1.83
C GLY A 92 -10.55 6.88 -2.88
N ARG A 93 -11.63 6.55 -3.60
CA ARG A 93 -12.27 7.42 -4.59
C ARG A 93 -13.77 7.25 -4.49
N LEU A 94 -14.50 8.33 -4.80
CA LEU A 94 -15.93 8.22 -5.08
C LEU A 94 -16.14 7.31 -6.29
N THR A 95 -17.24 6.57 -6.27
CA THR A 95 -17.53 5.62 -7.37
C THR A 95 -17.69 6.36 -8.69
N ASP A 96 -18.38 7.49 -8.70
CA ASP A 96 -18.61 8.29 -9.92
C ASP A 96 -17.31 8.79 -10.55
N ASP A 97 -16.39 9.31 -9.73
CA ASP A 97 -15.06 9.75 -10.20
C ASP A 97 -14.28 8.58 -10.82
N LEU A 98 -14.36 7.39 -10.21
CA LEU A 98 -13.65 6.21 -10.68
C LEU A 98 -14.23 5.69 -12.01
N LEU A 99 -15.56 5.73 -12.15
CA LEU A 99 -16.26 5.32 -13.38
C LEU A 99 -16.06 6.34 -14.51
N ALA A 100 -15.85 7.61 -14.20
CA ALA A 100 -15.56 8.66 -15.17
C ALA A 100 -14.08 8.70 -15.63
N ASP A 101 -13.18 8.01 -14.94
CA ASP A 101 -11.75 8.03 -15.24
C ASP A 101 -11.38 7.17 -16.46
N ASP A 102 -10.24 7.50 -17.08
CA ASP A 102 -9.72 6.76 -18.22
C ASP A 102 -8.94 5.51 -17.76
N TRP A 103 -9.62 4.38 -17.74
CA TRP A 103 -9.04 3.10 -17.31
C TRP A 103 -7.90 2.61 -18.21
N THR A 104 -7.79 3.11 -19.44
CA THR A 104 -6.70 2.71 -20.35
C THR A 104 -5.33 3.11 -19.81
N ARG A 105 -5.26 4.13 -18.95
CA ARG A 105 -4.04 4.54 -18.23
C ARG A 105 -3.47 3.43 -17.34
N GLY A 106 -4.33 2.54 -16.85
CA GLY A 106 -3.94 1.39 -16.03
C GLY A 106 -3.55 0.14 -16.84
N ALA A 107 -3.83 0.10 -18.14
CA ALA A 107 -3.75 -1.13 -18.94
C ALA A 107 -2.34 -1.72 -18.98
N THR A 108 -1.30 -0.91 -19.20
CA THR A 108 0.10 -1.39 -19.22
C THR A 108 0.53 -1.96 -17.87
N ALA A 109 0.12 -1.32 -16.77
CA ALA A 109 0.43 -1.80 -15.42
C ALA A 109 -0.28 -3.14 -15.14
N LEU A 110 -1.57 -3.26 -15.47
CA LEU A 110 -2.33 -4.51 -15.28
C LEU A 110 -1.79 -5.64 -16.17
N ALA A 111 -1.51 -5.36 -17.45
CA ALA A 111 -0.95 -6.32 -18.38
C ALA A 111 0.42 -6.85 -17.92
N ALA A 112 1.19 -6.06 -17.17
CA ALA A 112 2.45 -6.50 -16.58
C ALA A 112 2.27 -7.56 -15.48
N LEU A 113 1.13 -7.55 -14.78
CA LEU A 113 0.82 -8.52 -13.72
C LEU A 113 0.26 -9.84 -14.27
N GLY A 114 -0.28 -9.86 -15.49
CA GLY A 114 -0.88 -11.05 -16.11
C GLY A 114 0.10 -12.15 -16.55
N HIS A 115 1.28 -12.28 -15.96
CA HIS A 115 2.25 -13.33 -16.30
C HIS A 115 2.85 -13.97 -15.04
N PRO A 116 2.84 -15.31 -14.91
CA PRO A 116 3.21 -16.01 -13.68
C PRO A 116 4.64 -15.69 -13.21
N VAL A 117 5.62 -15.71 -14.13
CA VAL A 117 7.01 -15.38 -13.79
C VAL A 117 7.16 -13.94 -13.26
N ARG A 118 6.39 -12.98 -13.79
CA ARG A 118 6.46 -11.58 -13.33
C ARG A 118 5.90 -11.44 -11.91
N LEU A 119 4.82 -12.16 -11.59
CA LEU A 119 4.29 -12.23 -10.23
C LEU A 119 5.28 -12.88 -9.26
N ALA A 120 5.93 -13.98 -9.67
CA ALA A 120 6.95 -14.64 -8.86
C ALA A 120 8.15 -13.71 -8.57
N ILE A 121 8.64 -12.98 -9.58
CA ILE A 121 9.69 -11.96 -9.39
C ILE A 121 9.25 -10.90 -8.37
N LEU A 122 8.04 -10.36 -8.50
CA LEU A 122 7.52 -9.35 -7.58
C LEU A 122 7.41 -9.89 -6.14
N GLN A 123 6.93 -11.13 -5.97
CA GLN A 123 6.87 -11.81 -4.69
C GLN A 123 8.26 -11.95 -4.06
N HIS A 124 9.25 -12.43 -4.82
CA HIS A 124 10.63 -12.54 -4.37
C HIS A 124 11.23 -11.19 -3.96
N VAL A 125 11.01 -10.13 -4.74
CA VAL A 125 11.49 -8.79 -4.41
C VAL A 125 10.84 -8.26 -3.12
N LEU A 126 9.54 -8.47 -2.94
CA LEU A 126 8.83 -8.07 -1.72
C LEU A 126 9.30 -8.83 -0.48
N THR A 127 9.72 -10.09 -0.63
CA THR A 127 10.22 -10.93 0.47
C THR A 127 11.73 -10.80 0.71
N GLY A 128 12.44 -10.02 -0.11
CA GLY A 128 13.84 -9.60 0.13
C GLY A 128 14.86 -10.01 -0.93
N THR A 129 14.49 -10.89 -1.87
CA THR A 129 15.36 -11.30 -2.99
C THR A 129 15.35 -10.22 -4.07
N THR A 130 16.35 -9.33 -4.00
CA THR A 130 16.33 -8.03 -4.68
C THR A 130 17.38 -7.89 -5.76
N THR A 131 18.31 -8.83 -5.90
CA THR A 131 19.38 -8.76 -6.92
C THR A 131 19.07 -9.67 -8.11
N THR A 132 19.47 -9.28 -9.31
CA THR A 132 19.30 -10.12 -10.51
C THR A 132 19.94 -11.48 -10.34
N ALA A 133 21.11 -11.57 -9.70
CA ALA A 133 21.82 -12.82 -9.48
C ALA A 133 21.01 -13.78 -8.58
N ALA A 134 20.52 -13.29 -7.44
CA ALA A 134 19.72 -14.13 -6.53
C ALA A 134 18.35 -14.50 -7.12
N LEU A 135 17.76 -13.61 -7.94
CA LEU A 135 16.56 -13.95 -8.70
C LEU A 135 16.85 -15.04 -9.74
N ALA A 136 18.00 -15.00 -10.43
CA ALA A 136 18.36 -16.02 -11.42
C ALA A 136 18.58 -17.41 -10.80
N GLU A 137 18.89 -17.48 -9.51
CA GLU A 137 19.00 -18.73 -8.74
C GLU A 137 17.64 -19.28 -8.30
N SER A 138 16.56 -18.50 -8.42
CA SER A 138 15.21 -18.93 -8.01
C SER A 138 14.57 -19.80 -9.10
N ASP A 139 14.11 -20.99 -8.71
CA ASP A 139 13.47 -21.93 -9.63
C ASP A 139 12.24 -21.33 -10.31
N GLY A 140 12.08 -21.63 -11.60
CA GLY A 140 10.90 -21.23 -12.37
C GLY A 140 10.92 -19.80 -12.92
N LEU A 141 11.99 -19.02 -12.74
CA LEU A 141 12.09 -17.66 -13.31
C LEU A 141 12.62 -17.62 -14.76
N GLY A 142 12.87 -18.79 -15.35
CA GLY A 142 13.33 -18.95 -16.72
C GLY A 142 14.83 -18.68 -16.91
N THR A 143 15.25 -18.56 -18.16
CA THR A 143 16.64 -18.25 -18.53
C THR A 143 17.03 -16.83 -18.12
N THR A 144 18.34 -16.55 -18.00
CA THR A 144 18.86 -15.21 -17.70
C THR A 144 18.34 -14.14 -18.67
N GLY A 145 18.21 -14.48 -19.97
CA GLY A 145 17.65 -13.57 -20.98
C GLY A 145 16.18 -13.24 -20.75
N GLN A 146 15.36 -14.24 -20.36
CA GLN A 146 13.96 -14.04 -20.00
C GLN A 146 13.81 -13.22 -18.72
N LEU A 147 14.63 -13.48 -17.70
CA LEU A 147 14.63 -12.71 -16.46
C LEU A 147 14.88 -11.22 -16.73
N HIS A 148 15.90 -10.88 -17.53
CA HIS A 148 16.16 -9.49 -17.91
C HIS A 148 14.99 -8.85 -18.67
N HIS A 149 14.35 -9.60 -19.56
CA HIS A 149 13.16 -9.13 -20.26
C HIS A 149 12.01 -8.84 -19.28
N HIS A 150 11.73 -9.74 -18.34
CA HIS A 150 10.69 -9.56 -17.33
C HIS A 150 10.97 -8.39 -16.39
N LEU A 151 12.21 -8.23 -15.91
CA LEU A 151 12.63 -7.11 -15.08
C LEU A 151 12.43 -5.77 -15.80
N ARG A 152 12.82 -5.66 -17.08
CA ARG A 152 12.59 -4.46 -17.88
C ARG A 152 11.11 -4.16 -18.06
N ALA A 153 10.29 -5.18 -18.33
CA ALA A 153 8.84 -5.02 -18.46
C ALA A 153 8.19 -4.51 -17.15
N LEU A 154 8.61 -5.06 -16.00
CA LEU A 154 8.13 -4.64 -14.69
C LEU A 154 8.58 -3.22 -14.31
N VAL A 155 9.79 -2.84 -14.69
CA VAL A 155 10.28 -1.45 -14.52
C VAL A 155 9.53 -0.48 -15.40
N ALA A 156 9.34 -0.81 -16.68
CA ALA A 156 8.59 0.02 -17.62
C ALA A 156 7.12 0.21 -17.19
N ALA A 157 6.52 -0.82 -16.58
CA ALA A 157 5.18 -0.77 -16.00
C ALA A 157 5.11 -0.07 -14.62
N GLY A 158 6.24 0.31 -14.04
CA GLY A 158 6.33 1.00 -12.75
C GLY A 158 6.13 0.11 -11.52
N TRP A 159 6.12 -1.22 -11.68
CA TRP A 159 6.03 -2.17 -10.56
C TRP A 159 7.37 -2.40 -9.86
N LEU A 160 8.47 -2.21 -10.58
CA LEU A 160 9.82 -2.23 -10.02
C LEU A 160 10.54 -0.91 -10.30
N ALA A 161 11.44 -0.53 -9.40
CA ALA A 161 12.44 0.49 -9.63
C ALA A 161 13.84 -0.13 -9.53
N SER A 162 14.79 0.37 -10.32
CA SER A 162 16.20 0.02 -10.15
C SER A 162 16.77 0.76 -8.94
N ALA A 163 17.32 0.02 -7.99
CA ALA A 163 17.92 0.53 -6.76
C ALA A 163 19.46 0.45 -6.80
N GLY A 164 20.06 0.54 -8.00
CA GLY A 164 21.51 0.40 -8.23
C GLY A 164 21.91 -0.95 -8.81
N ARG A 165 23.21 -1.30 -8.74
CA ARG A 165 23.91 -2.43 -9.40
C ARG A 165 23.10 -3.74 -9.49
N GLY A 166 22.22 -3.85 -10.49
CA GLY A 166 21.36 -5.03 -10.69
C GLY A 166 20.40 -5.30 -9.52
N ARG A 167 20.07 -4.28 -8.71
CA ARG A 167 19.13 -4.38 -7.60
C ARG A 167 17.79 -3.76 -7.98
N TYR A 168 16.72 -4.38 -7.54
CA TYR A 168 15.35 -3.94 -7.75
C TYR A 168 14.60 -3.85 -6.45
N SER A 169 13.63 -2.96 -6.41
CA SER A 169 12.68 -2.79 -5.30
C SER A 169 11.30 -2.46 -5.85
N VAL A 170 10.24 -2.92 -5.17
CA VAL A 170 8.89 -2.41 -5.42
C VAL A 170 8.80 -0.99 -4.82
N PRO A 171 8.39 0.04 -5.59
CA PRO A 171 8.21 1.38 -5.04
C PRO A 171 7.25 1.36 -3.84
N PRO A 172 7.51 2.09 -2.74
CA PRO A 172 6.67 2.03 -1.54
C PRO A 172 5.18 2.26 -1.79
N HIS A 173 4.85 3.21 -2.68
CA HIS A 173 3.47 3.53 -3.06
C HIS A 173 2.78 2.44 -3.91
N ARG A 174 3.51 1.43 -4.40
CA ARG A 174 3.00 0.30 -5.19
C ARG A 174 2.78 -0.97 -4.37
N ILE A 175 3.34 -1.05 -3.16
CA ILE A 175 3.32 -2.27 -2.35
C ILE A 175 1.88 -2.67 -2.00
N VAL A 176 1.12 -1.77 -1.35
CA VAL A 176 -0.28 -2.06 -0.97
C VAL A 176 -1.16 -2.26 -2.22
N PRO A 177 -1.11 -1.40 -3.26
CA PRO A 177 -1.84 -1.65 -4.50
C PRO A 177 -1.55 -3.01 -5.14
N LEU A 178 -0.28 -3.44 -5.17
CA LEU A 178 0.10 -4.73 -5.74
C LEU A 178 -0.55 -5.89 -4.96
N LEU A 179 -0.47 -5.85 -3.62
CA LEU A 179 -1.06 -6.88 -2.78
C LEU A 179 -2.59 -6.92 -2.91
N VAL A 180 -3.24 -5.75 -3.02
CA VAL A 180 -4.68 -5.67 -3.25
C VAL A 180 -5.08 -6.31 -4.58
N VAL A 181 -4.37 -6.01 -5.67
CA VAL A 181 -4.64 -6.63 -6.98
C VAL A 181 -4.49 -8.15 -6.91
N VAL A 182 -3.41 -8.65 -6.30
CA VAL A 182 -3.20 -10.10 -6.16
C VAL A 182 -4.30 -10.72 -5.30
N SER A 183 -4.62 -10.15 -4.13
CA SER A 183 -5.67 -10.65 -3.25
C SER A 183 -7.04 -10.70 -3.93
N ALA A 184 -7.39 -9.70 -4.73
CA ALA A 184 -8.64 -9.67 -5.48
C ALA A 184 -8.76 -10.81 -6.52
N THR A 185 -7.64 -11.42 -6.92
CA THR A 185 -7.60 -12.54 -7.87
C THR A 185 -7.45 -13.91 -7.22
N LEU A 186 -7.06 -13.97 -5.94
CA LEU A 186 -6.80 -15.22 -5.21
C LEU A 186 -8.05 -15.81 -4.53
N THR A 187 -9.18 -15.11 -4.57
CA THR A 187 -10.43 -15.56 -3.96
C THR A 187 -11.01 -16.77 -4.68
N ALA A 188 -11.15 -17.88 -3.94
CA ALA A 188 -11.99 -19.03 -4.24
C ALA A 188 -13.40 -18.82 -3.67
#